data_AF-A0A3M8G888-F1
#
_entry.id   AF-A0A3M8G888-F1
#
_cell.length_a   1.000
_cell.length_b   1.000
_cell.length_c   1.000
_cell.angle_alpha   90.00
_cell.angle_beta   90.00
_cell.angle_gamma   90.00
#
_symmetry.space_group_name_H-M   'P 1'
#
loop_
_entity.id
_entity.type
_entity.pdbx_description
1 polymer ?
#
loop_
_entity_poly.entity_id
_entity_poly.type
_entity_poly.pdbx_seq_one_letter_code
_entity_poly.pdbx_strand_id
1 'polypeptide(L)'
;MKKLLIILGFIASILAVVLAVTPLFKLSVFPIIIAFLCGIALLYFSKKKKFKTKAIQYVFLLTIISLSFTVYKSVFQKAEIGDIKELEQLDETSEEDAIKELEDIEIM
;
A
#
# COMPACT_ATOMS: atom_id res chain seq x y z
N MET A 1 21.14 19.29 -3.72
CA MET A 1 20.01 19.19 -2.76
C MET A 1 18.63 19.25 -3.43
N LYS A 2 18.24 20.31 -4.15
CA LYS A 2 16.87 20.43 -4.73
C LYS A 2 16.51 19.37 -5.78
N LYS A 3 17.46 18.94 -6.63
CA LYS A 3 17.25 17.86 -7.60
C LYS A 3 17.02 16.50 -6.92
N LEU A 4 17.66 16.25 -5.77
CA LEU A 4 17.48 15.03 -5.01
C LEU A 4 16.06 14.94 -4.43
N LEU A 5 15.51 16.06 -3.94
CA LEU A 5 14.12 16.11 -3.50
C LEU A 5 13.14 15.81 -4.64
N ILE A 6 13.40 16.33 -5.85
CA ILE A 6 12.56 16.01 -7.02
C ILE A 6 12.60 14.52 -7.33
N ILE A 7 13.80 13.93 -7.43
CA ILE A 7 14.00 12.52 -7.75
C ILE A 7 13.33 11.65 -6.68
N LEU A 8 13.53 11.97 -5.40
CA LEU A 8 12.96 11.24 -4.28
C LEU A 8 11.43 11.33 -4.25
N GLY A 9 10.86 12.52 -4.46
CA GLY A 9 9.41 12.72 -4.53
C GLY A 9 8.78 12.01 -5.73
N PHE A 10 9.48 11.97 -6.87
CA PHE A 10 9.02 11.28 -8.07
C PHE A 10 9.01 9.76 -7.87
N ILE A 11 10.09 9.20 -7.32
CA ILE A 11 10.19 7.77 -7.01
C ILE A 11 9.14 7.36 -5.98
N ALA A 12 8.98 8.13 -4.89
CA ALA A 12 7.98 7.88 -3.86
C ALA A 12 6.56 7.90 -4.44
N SER A 13 6.28 8.85 -5.33
CA SER A 13 4.98 8.96 -6.00
C SER A 13 4.68 7.79 -6.94
N ILE A 14 5.68 7.30 -7.68
CA ILE A 14 5.52 6.10 -8.52
C ILE A 14 5.28 4.87 -7.63
N LEU A 15 6.07 4.70 -6.57
CA LEU A 15 5.89 3.62 -5.58
C LEU A 15 4.48 3.65 -4.97
N ALA A 16 3.98 4.82 -4.60
CA ALA A 16 2.62 4.99 -4.09
C ALA A 16 1.55 4.54 -5.09
N VAL A 17 1.71 4.84 -6.39
CA VAL A 17 0.75 4.38 -7.41
C VAL A 17 0.80 2.86 -7.55
N VAL A 18 2.00 2.28 -7.65
CA VAL A 18 2.17 0.83 -7.78
C VAL A 18 1.59 0.09 -6.58
N LEU A 19 1.88 0.55 -5.36
CA LEU A 19 1.34 -0.05 -4.14
C LEU A 19 -0.17 0.14 -4.03
N ALA A 20 -0.73 1.27 -4.45
CA ALA A 20 -2.19 1.50 -4.39
C ALA A 20 -2.97 0.57 -5.32
N VAL A 21 -2.43 0.24 -6.50
CA VAL A 21 -3.10 -0.63 -7.48
C VAL A 21 -2.99 -2.12 -7.11
N THR A 22 -2.02 -2.51 -6.28
CA THR A 22 -1.87 -3.88 -5.78
C THR A 22 -2.78 -4.18 -4.57
N PRO A 23 -2.95 -5.46 -4.16
CA PRO A 23 -3.61 -5.81 -2.90
C PRO A 23 -2.88 -5.28 -1.65
N LEU A 24 -1.62 -4.83 -1.80
CA LEU A 24 -0.82 -4.21 -0.75
C LEU A 24 -1.17 -2.72 -0.52
N PHE A 25 -2.33 -2.25 -0.98
CA PHE A 25 -2.72 -0.83 -0.95
C PHE A 25 -2.67 -0.21 0.45
N LYS A 26 -2.87 -1.01 1.52
CA LYS A 26 -2.72 -0.55 2.92
C LYS A 26 -1.31 0.00 3.19
N LEU A 27 -0.28 -0.57 2.58
CA LEU A 27 1.10 -0.11 2.71
C LEU A 27 1.39 1.15 1.88
N SER A 28 0.53 1.47 0.90
CA SER A 28 0.68 2.67 0.05
C SER A 28 0.54 3.98 0.82
N VAL A 29 -0.15 3.97 1.97
CA VAL A 29 -0.36 5.18 2.79
C VAL A 29 0.97 5.85 3.17
N PHE A 30 2.00 5.07 3.47
CA PHE A 30 3.32 5.59 3.84
C PHE A 30 4.01 6.37 2.70
N PRO A 31 4.24 5.79 1.50
CA PRO A 31 4.81 6.52 0.37
C PRO A 31 3.92 7.68 -0.10
N ILE A 32 2.59 7.61 0.05
CA ILE A 32 1.67 8.74 -0.23
C ILE A 32 2.00 9.94 0.66
N ILE A 33 2.13 9.74 1.98
CA ILE A 33 2.43 10.83 2.93
C ILE A 33 3.79 11.45 2.62
N ILE A 34 4.80 10.62 2.32
CA ILE A 34 6.15 11.09 1.96
C ILE A 34 6.11 11.90 0.65
N ALA A 35 5.43 11.39 -0.38
CA ALA A 35 5.29 12.08 -1.66
C ALA A 35 4.58 13.43 -1.50
N PHE A 36 3.55 13.49 -0.65
CA PHE A 36 2.80 14.71 -0.36
C PHE A 36 3.66 15.77 0.36
N LEU A 37 4.38 15.37 1.42
CA LEU A 37 5.33 16.24 2.13
C LEU A 37 6.42 16.76 1.18
N CYS A 38 6.97 15.87 0.35
CA CYS A 38 7.98 16.23 -0.63
C CYS A 38 7.42 17.21 -1.67
N GLY A 39 6.19 17.00 -2.15
CA GLY A 39 5.48 17.90 -3.07
C GLY A 39 5.28 19.30 -2.49
N ILE A 40 4.89 19.41 -1.22
CA ILE A 40 4.75 20.69 -0.50
C ILE A 40 6.11 21.39 -0.37
N ALA A 41 7.15 20.67 0.06
CA ALA A 41 8.50 21.22 0.15
C ALA A 41 8.97 21.74 -1.23
N LEU A 42 8.65 21.01 -2.31
CA LEU A 42 8.98 21.38 -3.67
C LEU A 42 8.25 22.66 -4.14
N LEU A 43 6.97 22.83 -3.77
CA LEU A 43 6.21 24.06 -4.01
C LEU A 43 6.84 25.27 -3.32
N TYR A 44 7.26 25.11 -2.06
CA TYR A 44 7.90 26.20 -1.31
C TYR A 44 9.23 26.64 -1.97
N PHE A 45 10.03 25.68 -2.44
CA PHE A 45 11.28 25.99 -3.15
C PHE A 45 11.07 26.56 -4.56
N SER A 46 9.97 26.21 -5.24
CA SER A 46 9.63 26.72 -6.58
C SER A 46 9.35 28.23 -6.57
N LYS A 47 8.82 28.78 -5.47
CA LYS A 47 8.62 30.23 -5.36
C LYS A 47 9.91 31.05 -5.43
N LYS A 48 11.07 30.45 -5.11
CA LYS A 48 12.36 31.17 -5.04
C LYS A 48 13.19 31.15 -6.33
N LYS A 49 12.84 30.33 -7.34
CA LYS A 49 13.52 30.29 -8.64
C LYS A 49 12.50 29.88 -9.71
N LYS A 50 12.51 30.52 -10.89
CA LYS A 50 11.70 30.16 -12.08
C LYS A 50 11.93 28.70 -12.50
N PHE A 51 11.35 27.76 -11.77
CA PHE A 51 11.50 26.33 -11.99
C PHE A 51 10.40 25.85 -12.93
N LYS A 52 10.66 24.75 -13.65
CA LYS A 52 9.63 24.06 -14.42
C LYS A 52 8.63 23.45 -13.44
N THR A 53 7.53 24.17 -13.18
CA THR A 53 6.41 23.76 -12.31
C THR A 53 5.76 22.45 -12.75
N LYS A 54 5.99 22.02 -14.00
CA LYS A 54 5.52 20.75 -14.56
C LYS A 54 5.89 19.53 -13.72
N ALA A 55 7.14 19.43 -13.23
CA ALA A 55 7.56 18.29 -12.40
C ALA A 55 6.77 18.19 -11.08
N ILE A 56 6.50 19.33 -10.45
CA ILE A 56 5.70 19.41 -9.22
C ILE A 56 4.25 19.02 -9.51
N GLN A 57 3.69 19.48 -10.63
CA GLN A 57 2.35 19.08 -11.07
C GLN A 57 2.23 17.57 -11.25
N TYR A 58 3.21 16.91 -11.87
CA TYR A 58 3.17 15.45 -12.06
C TYR A 58 3.20 14.69 -10.73
N VAL A 59 4.06 15.07 -9.78
CA VAL A 59 4.12 14.44 -8.46
C VAL A 59 2.78 14.61 -7.72
N PHE A 60 2.21 15.81 -7.73
CA PHE A 60 0.90 16.06 -7.10
C PHE A 60 -0.22 15.25 -7.76
N LEU A 61 -0.25 15.22 -9.10
CA LEU A 61 -1.26 14.49 -9.86
C LEU A 61 -1.21 12.99 -9.55
N LEU A 62 -0.03 12.38 -9.61
CA LEU A 62 0.17 10.97 -9.27
C LEU A 62 -0.20 10.66 -7.81
N THR A 63 0.13 11.56 -6.88
CA THR A 63 -0.22 11.41 -5.46
C THR A 63 -1.74 11.44 -5.25
N ILE A 64 -2.46 12.35 -5.92
CA ILE A 64 -3.93 12.43 -5.85
C ILE A 64 -4.56 11.17 -6.44
N ILE A 65 -4.08 10.69 -7.59
CA ILE A 65 -4.58 9.46 -8.21
C ILE A 65 -4.38 8.27 -7.27
N SER A 66 -3.18 8.11 -6.71
CA SER A 66 -2.88 7.04 -5.74
C SER A 66 -3.77 7.12 -4.50
N LEU A 67 -4.01 8.32 -3.97
CA LEU A 67 -4.89 8.54 -2.83
C LEU A 67 -6.34 8.15 -3.17
N SER A 68 -6.86 8.54 -4.33
CA SER A 68 -8.20 8.15 -4.78
C SER A 68 -8.36 6.64 -4.90
N PHE A 69 -7.37 5.94 -5.47
CA PHE A 69 -7.36 4.48 -5.54
C PHE A 69 -7.35 3.84 -4.14
N THR A 70 -6.51 4.37 -3.25
CA THR A 70 -6.38 3.88 -1.87
C THR A 70 -7.68 4.06 -1.10
N VAL A 71 -8.32 5.22 -1.20
CA VAL A 71 -9.62 5.51 -0.56
C VAL A 71 -10.71 4.63 -1.15
N TYR A 72 -10.79 4.52 -2.48
CA TYR A 72 -11.76 3.66 -3.15
C TYR A 72 -11.64 2.21 -2.66
N LYS A 73 -10.42 1.65 -2.69
CA LYS A 73 -10.19 0.31 -2.18
C LYS A 73 -10.47 0.20 -0.69
N SER A 74 -10.09 1.20 0.12
CA SER A 74 -10.35 1.16 1.55
C SER A 74 -11.84 1.14 1.92
N VAL A 75 -12.70 1.76 1.12
CA VAL A 75 -14.14 1.86 1.38
C VAL A 75 -14.90 0.70 0.73
N PHE A 76 -14.56 0.33 -0.51
CA PHE A 76 -15.33 -0.63 -1.30
C PHE A 76 -14.71 -2.04 -1.35
N GLN A 77 -13.42 -2.17 -1.05
CA GLN A 77 -12.71 -3.43 -1.12
C GLN A 77 -12.20 -3.77 0.29
N LYS A 78 -12.97 -4.57 1.04
CA LYS A 78 -12.36 -5.29 2.17
C LYS A 78 -11.17 -6.03 1.58
N ALA A 79 -9.99 -5.79 2.14
CA ALA A 79 -8.82 -6.57 1.80
C ALA A 79 -9.10 -8.00 2.28
N GLU A 80 -9.83 -8.77 1.47
CA GLU A 80 -9.83 -10.22 1.48
C GLU A 80 -8.40 -10.59 1.12
N ILE A 81 -7.57 -10.65 2.17
CA ILE A 81 -6.38 -11.48 2.20
C ILE A 81 -6.88 -12.85 1.72
N GLY A 82 -6.28 -13.40 0.67
CA GLY A 82 -6.80 -14.57 -0.06
C GLY A 82 -7.35 -15.65 0.89
N ASP A 83 -8.47 -16.24 0.48
CA ASP A 83 -9.41 -17.08 1.25
C ASP A 83 -8.83 -17.66 2.56
N ILE A 84 -8.76 -16.83 3.60
CA ILE A 84 -8.26 -17.22 4.93
C ILE A 84 -9.14 -18.33 5.53
N LYS A 85 -10.37 -18.47 5.03
CA LYS A 85 -11.29 -19.55 5.41
C LYS A 85 -10.77 -20.91 4.97
N GLU A 86 -10.12 -21.01 3.81
CA GLU A 86 -9.59 -22.29 3.33
C GLU A 86 -8.39 -22.74 4.20
N LEU A 87 -7.62 -21.77 4.70
CA LEU A 87 -6.53 -22.02 5.67
C LEU A 87 -7.07 -22.34 7.07
N GLU A 88 -8.07 -21.59 7.57
CA GLU A 88 -8.74 -21.90 8.84
C GLU A 88 -9.42 -23.27 8.82
N GLN A 89 -10.06 -23.64 7.71
CA GLN A 89 -10.68 -24.95 7.53
C GLN A 89 -9.65 -26.08 7.49
N LEU A 90 -8.49 -25.86 6.86
CA LEU A 90 -7.41 -26.85 6.83
C LEU A 90 -6.79 -27.07 8.22
N ASP A 91 -6.63 -26.00 9.00
CA ASP A 91 -6.17 -26.06 10.38
C ASP A 91 -7.19 -26.77 11.27
N GLU A 92 -8.49 -26.42 11.19
CA GLU A 92 -9.56 -27.12 11.92
C GLU A 92 -9.63 -28.61 11.56
N THR A 93 -9.52 -28.95 10.27
CA THR A 93 -9.53 -30.34 9.83
C THR A 93 -8.31 -31.11 10.34
N SER A 94 -7.13 -30.50 10.33
CA SER A 94 -5.90 -31.12 10.85
C SER A 94 -5.96 -31.34 12.36
N GLU A 95 -6.55 -30.41 13.12
CA GLU A 95 -6.78 -30.59 14.56
C GLU A 95 -7.79 -31.70 14.85
N GLU A 96 -8.89 -31.74 14.10
CA GLU A 96 -9.93 -32.77 14.26
C GLU A 96 -9.42 -34.17 13.89
N ASP A 97 -8.60 -34.29 12.84
CA ASP A 97 -7.96 -35.54 12.45
C ASP A 97 -6.91 -35.99 13.49
N ALA A 98 -6.14 -35.07 14.06
CA ALA A 98 -5.20 -35.38 15.13
C ALA A 98 -5.90 -35.84 16.42
N ILE A 99 -7.05 -35.25 16.76
CA ILE A 99 -7.88 -35.69 17.90
C ILE A 99 -8.43 -37.10 17.65
N LYS A 100 -8.95 -37.38 16.44
CA LYS A 100 -9.43 -38.72 16.09
C LYS A 100 -8.33 -39.76 16.15
N GLU A 101 -7.12 -39.44 15.67
CA GLU A 101 -5.97 -40.34 15.75
C GLU A 101 -5.58 -40.63 17.20
N LEU A 102 -5.68 -39.64 18.09
CA LEU A 102 -5.45 -39.82 19.53
C LEU A 102 -6.53 -40.66 20.21
N GLU A 103 -7.81 -40.41 19.91
CA GLU A 103 -8.93 -41.21 20.44
C GLU A 103 -8.85 -42.67 19.97
N ASP A 104 -8.51 -42.91 18.70
CA ASP A 104 -8.32 -44.25 18.15
C ASP A 104 -7.16 -45.01 18.81
N ILE A 105 -6.13 -44.30 19.30
CA ILE A 105 -5.02 -44.88 20.08
C ILE A 105 -5.45 -45.20 21.52
N GLU A 106 -6.32 -44.38 22.12
CA GLU A 106 -6.74 -44.52 23.53
C GLU A 106 -7.85 -45.59 23.72
N ILE A 107 -8.55 -45.94 22.64
CA ILE A 107 -9.60 -46.98 22.61
C ILE A 107 -9.02 -48.40 22.33
N MET A 108 -7.72 -48.52 22.01
CA MET A 108 -6.99 -49.80 21.86
C MET A 108 -6.28 -50.24 23.15
#